data_AF-A0A0K0DCW0-F1
#
_entry.id   AF-A0A0K0DCW0-F1
#
_cell.length_a   1.000
_cell.length_b   1.000
_cell.length_c   1.000
_cell.angle_alpha   90.00
_cell.angle_beta   90.00
_cell.angle_gamma   90.00
#
_symmetry.space_group_name_H-M   'P 1'
#
loop_
_entity.id
_entity.type
_entity.pdbx_description
1 polymer ?
#
loop_
_entity_poly.entity_id
_entity_poly.type
_entity_poly.pdbx_seq_one_letter_code
_entity_poly.pdbx_strand_id
1 'polypeptide(L)'
;MNEQDRLPKMLDECFEYLQEREKQERSFNFEVLVVDDGSTDSTADVALEYDRKHGGKLKVLKLEENRGKGGAIRQGVMHSCGKLILFADADGATKFSDVEKLEKGLLRISGGPPMDESFPAVAVGSRAHMQAESIATRSLFRTFLMHAFHILVWLFSSRTVRDTQCGFKLFTRASAAQVCVTWHEVEGSKLVPFWSWLQMGRDLILIWFRYRVGIWTDRLEE
;
A
#
# COMPACT_ATOMS: atom_id res chain seq x y z
N MET A 1 -3.93 -13.07 7.45
CA MET A 1 -4.27 -13.38 6.03
C MET A 1 -3.25 -14.39 5.54
N ASN A 2 -3.69 -15.59 5.15
CA ASN A 2 -2.79 -16.71 4.87
C ASN A 2 -2.08 -16.55 3.52
N GLU A 3 -0.74 -16.45 3.53
CA GLU A 3 0.10 -16.13 2.37
C GLU A 3 1.33 -17.03 2.22
N GLN A 4 1.42 -18.15 2.96
CA GLN A 4 2.59 -19.03 3.00
C GLN A 4 3.12 -19.46 1.62
N ASP A 5 2.26 -19.62 0.61
CA ASP A 5 2.64 -20.10 -0.72
C ASP A 5 3.07 -18.96 -1.67
N ARG A 6 2.56 -17.74 -1.45
CA ARG A 6 2.82 -16.57 -2.32
C ARG A 6 3.98 -15.72 -1.80
N LEU A 7 4.13 -15.64 -0.49
CA LEU A 7 5.16 -14.85 0.17
C LEU A 7 6.58 -15.18 -0.29
N PRO A 8 7.01 -16.46 -0.42
CA PRO A 8 8.38 -16.79 -0.85
C PRO A 8 8.75 -16.20 -2.20
N LYS A 9 7.86 -16.34 -3.20
CA LYS A 9 8.10 -15.83 -4.56
C LYS A 9 8.27 -14.31 -4.58
N MET A 10 7.49 -13.61 -3.77
CA MET A 10 7.56 -12.16 -3.64
C MET A 10 8.83 -11.72 -2.92
N LEU A 11 9.21 -12.41 -1.83
CA LEU A 11 10.43 -12.13 -1.09
C LEU A 11 11.70 -12.44 -1.88
N ASP A 12 11.71 -13.51 -2.68
CA ASP A 12 12.85 -13.83 -3.55
C ASP A 12 13.14 -12.68 -4.53
N GLU A 13 12.12 -12.18 -5.25
CA GLU A 13 12.29 -11.03 -6.17
C GLU A 13 12.63 -9.74 -5.43
N CYS A 14 12.03 -9.51 -4.26
CA CYS A 14 12.32 -8.38 -3.39
C CYS A 14 13.80 -8.33 -3.00
N PHE A 15 14.31 -9.42 -2.43
CA PHE A 15 15.69 -9.48 -1.97
C PHE A 15 16.68 -9.46 -3.12
N GLU A 16 16.40 -10.14 -4.23
CA GLU A 16 17.24 -10.09 -5.44
C GLU A 16 17.44 -8.64 -5.88
N TYR A 17 16.36 -7.88 -6.03
CA TYR A 17 16.43 -6.47 -6.45
C TYR A 17 17.10 -5.57 -5.40
N LEU A 18 16.67 -5.62 -4.14
CA LEU A 18 17.14 -4.70 -3.10
C LEU A 18 18.61 -4.93 -2.73
N GLN A 19 19.06 -6.19 -2.69
CA GLN A 19 20.47 -6.50 -2.43
C GLN A 19 21.37 -6.10 -3.60
N GLU A 20 20.89 -6.26 -4.84
CA GLU A 20 21.65 -5.81 -6.00
C GLU A 20 21.78 -4.29 -6.03
N ARG A 21 20.69 -3.56 -5.73
CA ARG A 21 20.71 -2.10 -5.63
C ARG A 21 21.66 -1.60 -4.53
N GLU A 22 21.66 -2.24 -3.36
CA GLU A 22 22.59 -1.89 -2.27
C GLU A 22 24.06 -2.06 -2.67
N LYS A 23 24.40 -3.07 -3.47
CA LYS A 23 25.78 -3.23 -3.98
C LYS A 23 26.18 -2.14 -4.96
N GLN A 24 25.23 -1.68 -5.78
CA GLN A 24 25.46 -0.66 -6.80
C GLN A 24 25.47 0.76 -6.22
N GLU A 25 24.63 1.03 -5.22
CA GLU A 25 24.44 2.35 -4.61
C GLU A 25 24.86 2.33 -3.14
N ARG A 26 26.07 2.83 -2.84
CA ARG A 26 26.61 2.87 -1.46
C ARG A 26 25.73 3.62 -0.44
N SER A 27 24.92 4.56 -0.89
CA SER A 27 24.01 5.33 -0.03
C SER A 27 22.65 4.66 0.17
N PHE A 28 22.36 3.60 -0.59
CA PHE A 28 21.10 2.87 -0.50
C PHE A 28 21.18 1.84 0.62
N ASN A 29 20.19 1.87 1.51
CA ASN A 29 19.97 0.85 2.53
C ASN A 29 18.47 0.59 2.63
N PHE A 30 18.11 -0.62 3.03
CA PHE A 30 16.73 -1.07 3.08
C PHE A 30 16.48 -1.97 4.28
N GLU A 31 15.22 -2.04 4.68
CA GLU A 31 14.69 -3.07 5.55
C GLU A 31 13.41 -3.62 4.93
N VAL A 32 13.10 -4.88 5.19
CA VAL A 32 11.84 -5.50 4.80
C VAL A 32 11.04 -5.75 6.07
N LEU A 33 9.79 -5.27 6.14
CA LEU A 33 8.90 -5.52 7.26
C LEU A 33 7.69 -6.31 6.77
N VAL A 34 7.58 -7.55 7.22
CA VAL A 34 6.40 -8.41 7.00
C VAL A 34 5.47 -8.27 8.18
N VAL A 35 4.26 -7.77 7.94
CA VAL A 35 3.22 -7.69 8.98
C VAL A 35 2.25 -8.85 8.81
N ASP A 36 2.30 -9.80 9.74
CA ASP A 36 1.36 -10.91 9.80
C ASP A 36 0.13 -10.51 10.63
N ASP A 37 -0.98 -10.27 9.93
CA ASP A 37 -2.28 -9.86 10.48
C ASP A 37 -3.08 -11.05 11.01
N GLY A 38 -2.52 -11.77 11.99
CA GLY A 38 -3.16 -12.90 12.67
C GLY A 38 -3.39 -14.12 11.77
N SER A 39 -2.42 -14.50 10.94
CA SER A 39 -2.55 -15.70 10.09
C SER A 39 -2.55 -16.98 10.93
N THR A 40 -3.30 -17.97 10.44
CA THR A 40 -3.47 -19.27 11.10
C THR A 40 -2.60 -20.37 10.48
N ASP A 41 -1.81 -20.01 9.46
CA ASP A 41 -0.90 -20.89 8.72
C ASP A 41 0.56 -20.55 9.06
N SER A 42 1.51 -21.12 8.30
CA SER A 42 2.94 -20.92 8.53
C SER A 42 3.50 -19.62 7.92
N THR A 43 2.66 -18.62 7.59
CA THR A 43 3.11 -17.36 6.96
C THR A 43 4.21 -16.66 7.76
N ALA A 44 4.06 -16.53 9.08
CA ALA A 44 5.08 -15.90 9.93
C ALA A 44 6.38 -16.72 9.98
N ASP A 45 6.28 -18.05 10.02
CA ASP A 45 7.44 -18.93 10.08
C ASP A 45 8.26 -18.83 8.79
N VAL A 46 7.59 -18.84 7.64
CA VAL A 46 8.21 -18.61 6.33
C VAL A 46 8.94 -17.27 6.30
N ALA A 47 8.31 -16.19 6.79
CA ALA A 47 8.96 -14.87 6.83
C ALA A 47 10.22 -14.89 7.72
N LEU A 48 10.17 -15.55 8.89
CA LEU A 48 11.31 -15.68 9.80
C LEU A 48 12.48 -16.47 9.19
N GLU A 49 12.21 -17.46 8.34
CA GLU A 49 13.27 -18.17 7.60
C GLU A 49 14.02 -17.26 6.64
N TYR A 50 13.33 -16.32 5.99
CA TYR A 50 13.95 -15.32 5.12
C TYR A 50 14.84 -14.35 5.91
N ASP A 51 14.45 -13.95 7.13
CA ASP A 51 15.32 -13.12 7.96
C ASP A 51 16.66 -13.82 8.26
N ARG A 52 16.60 -15.10 8.62
CA ARG A 52 17.80 -15.93 8.86
C ARG A 52 18.66 -16.06 7.60
N LYS A 53 18.04 -16.22 6.42
CA LYS A 53 18.72 -16.36 5.12
C LYS A 53 19.38 -15.05 4.65
N HIS A 54 18.77 -13.90 4.95
CA HIS A 54 19.19 -12.60 4.43
C HIS A 54 19.86 -11.68 5.48
N GLY A 55 20.26 -12.23 6.63
CA GLY A 55 21.20 -11.60 7.56
C GLY A 55 20.59 -10.48 8.41
N GLY A 56 19.36 -10.63 8.90
CA GLY A 56 18.76 -9.66 9.84
C GLY A 56 18.07 -8.47 9.16
N LYS A 57 17.91 -8.51 7.83
CA LYS A 57 17.29 -7.42 7.05
C LYS A 57 15.77 -7.50 6.97
N LEU A 58 15.17 -8.57 7.50
CA LEU A 58 13.72 -8.77 7.53
C LEU A 58 13.21 -8.76 8.96
N LYS A 59 12.20 -7.95 9.22
CA LYS A 59 11.47 -7.96 10.49
C LYS A 59 10.11 -8.59 10.25
N VAL A 60 9.68 -9.43 11.19
CA VAL A 60 8.33 -9.99 11.21
C VAL A 60 7.57 -9.38 12.37
N LEU A 61 6.48 -8.70 12.06
CA LEU A 61 5.54 -8.16 13.05
C LEU A 61 4.26 -9.00 13.01
N LYS A 62 4.12 -9.94 13.95
CA LYS A 62 2.93 -10.75 14.10
C LYS A 62 1.94 -10.07 15.04
N LEU A 63 0.74 -9.77 14.55
CA LEU A 63 -0.35 -9.20 15.32
C LEU A 63 -1.10 -10.31 16.06
N GLU A 64 -1.46 -10.06 17.32
CA GLU A 64 -2.18 -11.03 18.16
C GLU A 64 -3.57 -11.36 17.61
N GLU A 65 -4.22 -10.36 17.02
CA GLU A 65 -5.55 -10.45 16.44
C GLU A 65 -5.53 -9.88 15.03
N ASN A 66 -6.42 -10.38 14.18
CA ASN A 66 -6.66 -9.82 12.85
C ASN A 66 -7.26 -8.41 12.99
N ARG A 67 -6.61 -7.41 12.42
CA ARG A 67 -7.03 -5.99 12.43
C ARG A 67 -7.41 -5.49 11.04
N GLY A 68 -7.47 -6.41 10.07
CA GLY A 68 -7.61 -6.13 8.66
C GLY A 68 -6.39 -5.44 8.04
N LYS A 69 -6.36 -5.42 6.70
CA LYS A 69 -5.26 -4.87 5.88
C LYS A 69 -4.82 -3.48 6.32
N GLY A 70 -5.76 -2.59 6.60
CA GLY A 70 -5.43 -1.23 6.99
C GLY A 70 -4.82 -1.12 8.39
N GLY A 71 -5.27 -1.96 9.34
CA GLY A 71 -4.64 -2.11 10.65
C GLY A 71 -3.21 -2.63 10.55
N ALA A 72 -2.99 -3.65 9.71
CA ALA A 72 -1.67 -4.19 9.42
C ALA A 72 -0.74 -3.13 8.78
N ILE A 73 -1.22 -2.38 7.78
CA ILE A 73 -0.46 -1.29 7.15
C ILE A 73 -0.05 -0.23 8.18
N ARG A 74 -0.97 0.18 9.05
CA ARG A 74 -0.66 1.16 10.11
C ARG A 74 0.44 0.63 11.03
N GLN A 75 0.33 -0.61 11.49
CA GLN A 75 1.36 -1.21 12.34
C GLN A 75 2.70 -1.29 11.61
N GLY A 76 2.70 -1.63 10.32
CA GLY A 76 3.90 -1.62 9.48
C GLY A 76 4.56 -0.24 9.39
N VAL A 77 3.78 0.82 9.12
CA VAL A 77 4.29 2.19 9.06
C VAL A 77 4.90 2.61 10.39
N MET A 78 4.23 2.33 11.51
CA MET A 78 4.70 2.70 12.86
C MET A 78 6.01 2.01 13.27
N HIS A 79 6.27 0.80 12.77
CA HIS A 79 7.47 0.02 13.10
C HIS A 79 8.59 0.15 12.05
N SER A 80 8.36 0.89 10.97
CA SER A 80 9.35 1.13 9.92
C SER A 80 10.30 2.29 10.26
N CYS A 81 11.58 2.14 9.93
CA CYS A 81 12.67 3.09 10.16
C CYS A 81 13.15 3.79 8.87
N GLY A 82 12.77 3.33 7.68
CA GLY A 82 13.15 3.93 6.39
C GLY A 82 12.64 5.36 6.12
N LYS A 83 13.45 6.17 5.42
CA LYS A 83 13.10 7.54 4.98
C LYS A 83 11.91 7.56 4.00
N LEU A 84 11.88 6.53 3.17
CA LEU A 84 10.81 6.21 2.23
C LEU A 84 10.20 4.89 2.67
N ILE A 85 8.88 4.79 2.58
CA ILE A 85 8.12 3.61 2.99
C ILE A 85 7.37 3.10 1.76
N LEU A 86 7.80 1.95 1.26
CA LEU A 86 7.12 1.24 0.19
C LEU A 86 6.10 0.27 0.79
N PHE A 87 4.83 0.46 0.44
CA PHE A 87 3.81 -0.56 0.61
C PHE A 87 3.78 -1.45 -0.63
N ALA A 88 3.81 -2.77 -0.43
CA ALA A 88 3.73 -3.78 -1.48
C ALA A 88 2.83 -4.95 -1.03
N ASP A 89 1.87 -5.33 -1.88
CA ASP A 89 1.05 -6.53 -1.65
C ASP A 89 1.86 -7.82 -1.90
N ALA A 90 1.60 -8.87 -1.13
CA ALA A 90 2.24 -10.18 -1.26
C ALA A 90 1.76 -10.98 -2.50
N ASP A 91 0.94 -10.40 -3.37
CA ASP A 91 0.36 -11.07 -4.55
C ASP A 91 1.32 -11.11 -5.76
N GLY A 92 2.43 -10.37 -5.72
CA GLY A 92 3.41 -10.29 -6.80
C GLY A 92 2.87 -9.62 -8.07
N ALA A 93 1.81 -8.82 -7.97
CA ALA A 93 1.22 -8.13 -9.12
C ALA A 93 2.08 -6.96 -9.63
N THR A 94 3.12 -6.57 -8.89
CA THR A 94 4.08 -5.50 -9.24
C THR A 94 5.49 -5.99 -8.98
N LYS A 95 6.46 -5.54 -9.78
CA LYS A 95 7.87 -5.88 -9.61
C LYS A 95 8.53 -4.88 -8.66
N PHE A 96 9.45 -5.32 -7.79
CA PHE A 96 10.18 -4.40 -6.91
C PHE A 96 11.05 -3.40 -7.68
N SER A 97 11.54 -3.77 -8.87
CA SER A 97 12.21 -2.84 -9.79
C SER A 97 11.36 -1.64 -10.23
N ASP A 98 10.03 -1.70 -10.11
CA ASP A 98 9.17 -0.55 -10.39
C ASP A 98 9.26 0.56 -9.33
N VAL A 99 9.92 0.32 -8.18
CA VAL A 99 10.11 1.34 -7.13
C VAL A 99 10.84 2.57 -7.65
N GLU A 100 11.80 2.41 -8.57
CA GLU A 100 12.51 3.52 -9.20
C GLU A 100 11.59 4.47 -9.96
N LYS A 101 10.50 3.96 -10.54
CA LYS A 101 9.49 4.79 -11.22
C LYS A 101 8.73 5.63 -10.20
N LEU A 102 8.45 5.08 -9.01
CA LEU A 102 7.82 5.79 -7.92
C LEU A 102 8.75 6.87 -7.35
N GLU A 103 10.03 6.55 -7.14
CA GLU A 103 11.05 7.51 -6.69
C GLU A 103 11.19 8.68 -7.68
N LYS A 104 11.28 8.40 -8.99
CA LYS A 104 11.28 9.44 -10.03
C LYS A 104 9.99 10.27 -10.00
N GLY A 105 8.85 9.65 -9.68
CA GLY A 105 7.57 10.34 -9.47
C GLY A 105 7.63 11.32 -8.30
N LEU A 106 8.13 10.88 -7.15
CA LEU A 106 8.31 11.72 -5.96
C LEU A 106 9.25 12.91 -6.26
N LEU A 107 10.40 12.66 -6.89
CA LEU A 107 11.36 13.70 -7.24
C LEU A 107 10.78 14.77 -8.19
N ARG A 108 9.90 14.36 -9.11
CA ARG A 108 9.21 15.30 -10.01
C ARG A 108 8.23 16.20 -9.25
N ILE A 109 7.54 15.64 -8.25
CA ILE A 109 6.58 16.38 -7.43
C ILE A 109 7.31 17.33 -6.47
N SER A 110 8.48 16.94 -5.95
CA SER A 110 9.27 17.79 -5.04
C SER A 110 10.05 18.91 -5.73
N GLY A 111 10.02 19.01 -7.08
CA GLY A 111 10.75 20.03 -7.82
C GLY A 111 12.25 19.74 -8.03
N GLY A 112 12.68 18.51 -7.78
CA GLY A 112 14.07 18.07 -7.91
C GLY A 112 14.75 17.74 -6.58
N PRO A 113 16.01 17.28 -6.61
CA PRO A 113 16.80 17.00 -5.42
C PRO A 113 17.36 18.28 -4.76
N PRO A 114 17.62 18.26 -3.43
CA PRO A 114 17.35 17.17 -2.50
C PRO A 114 15.89 17.17 -2.01
N MET A 115 15.28 15.99 -1.94
CA MET A 115 13.98 15.83 -1.29
C MET A 115 14.20 15.61 0.21
N ASP A 116 13.75 16.55 1.03
CA ASP A 116 13.72 16.38 2.48
C ASP A 116 12.61 15.39 2.87
N GLU A 117 12.87 14.57 3.89
CA GLU A 117 11.91 13.60 4.44
C GLU A 117 10.65 14.26 4.99
N SER A 118 10.75 15.55 5.32
CA SER A 118 9.66 16.42 5.75
C SER A 118 8.68 16.77 4.62
N PHE A 119 9.06 16.64 3.35
CA PHE A 119 8.20 16.98 2.23
C PHE A 119 7.11 15.90 2.05
N PRO A 120 5.81 16.24 2.24
CA PRO A 120 4.75 15.26 2.14
C PRO A 120 4.46 14.94 0.68
N ALA A 121 4.90 13.76 0.24
CA ALA A 121 4.56 13.20 -1.07
C ALA A 121 4.26 11.69 -1.02
N VAL A 122 3.40 11.26 -1.95
CA VAL A 122 3.02 9.87 -2.20
C VAL A 122 3.06 9.60 -3.70
N ALA A 123 3.72 8.52 -4.09
CA ALA A 123 3.72 7.99 -5.45
C ALA A 123 2.97 6.66 -5.48
N VAL A 124 1.96 6.56 -6.34
CA VAL A 124 1.08 5.38 -6.44
C VAL A 124 1.36 4.67 -7.76
N GLY A 125 1.71 3.39 -7.68
CA GLY A 125 1.81 2.51 -8.84
C GLY A 125 0.46 2.37 -9.55
N SER A 126 0.48 2.04 -10.84
CA SER A 126 -0.75 1.82 -11.59
C SER A 126 -0.68 0.53 -12.38
N ARG A 127 -1.65 -0.35 -12.15
CA ARG A 127 -1.83 -1.60 -12.90
C ARG A 127 -2.77 -1.43 -14.11
N ALA A 128 -3.00 -0.19 -14.56
CA ALA A 128 -3.94 0.11 -15.64
C ALA A 128 -3.68 -0.71 -16.92
N HIS A 129 -2.40 -1.04 -17.19
CA HIS A 129 -2.02 -1.87 -18.34
C HIS A 129 -2.45 -3.35 -18.18
N MET A 130 -2.39 -3.92 -16.99
CA MET A 130 -2.88 -5.29 -16.69
C MET A 130 -4.41 -5.36 -16.58
N GLN A 131 -5.06 -4.21 -16.39
CA GLN A 131 -6.50 -4.12 -16.25
C GLN A 131 -7.21 -4.58 -17.53
N ALA A 132 -6.64 -4.27 -18.71
CA ALA A 132 -7.16 -4.69 -20.01
C ALA A 132 -7.24 -6.21 -20.17
N GLU A 133 -6.19 -6.94 -19.77
CA GLU A 133 -6.17 -8.41 -19.81
C GLU A 133 -7.12 -9.02 -18.77
N SER A 134 -7.25 -8.40 -17.59
CA SER A 134 -8.15 -8.88 -16.54
C SER A 134 -9.65 -8.66 -16.83
N ILE A 135 -10.00 -7.66 -17.67
CA ILE A 135 -11.39 -7.37 -18.04
C ILE A 135 -11.94 -8.47 -18.97
N ALA A 136 -11.09 -9.05 -19.83
CA ALA A 136 -11.51 -10.09 -20.77
C ALA A 136 -12.04 -11.37 -20.10
N THR A 137 -11.70 -11.63 -18.84
CA THR A 137 -12.11 -12.81 -18.06
C THR A 137 -13.14 -12.49 -16.97
N ARG A 138 -13.62 -11.24 -16.90
CA ARG A 138 -14.45 -10.71 -15.81
C ARG A 138 -15.94 -10.70 -16.12
N SER A 139 -16.75 -11.11 -15.13
CA SER A 139 -18.21 -10.91 -15.17
C SER A 139 -18.55 -9.44 -15.40
N LEU A 140 -19.50 -9.18 -16.31
CA LEU A 140 -19.97 -7.85 -16.71
C LEU A 140 -20.41 -7.00 -15.50
N PHE A 141 -21.01 -7.63 -14.49
CA PHE A 141 -21.44 -6.94 -13.27
C PHE A 141 -20.26 -6.37 -12.47
N ARG A 142 -19.18 -7.15 -12.33
CA ARG A 142 -17.96 -6.69 -11.64
C ARG A 142 -17.28 -5.56 -12.42
N THR A 143 -17.27 -5.65 -13.74
CA THR A 143 -16.73 -4.60 -14.63
C THR A 143 -17.52 -3.31 -14.48
N PHE A 144 -18.86 -3.38 -14.46
CA PHE A 144 -19.73 -2.24 -14.21
C PHE A 144 -19.45 -1.58 -12.86
N LEU A 145 -19.43 -2.35 -11.76
CA LEU A 145 -19.15 -1.82 -10.42
C LEU A 145 -17.79 -1.13 -10.35
N MET A 146 -16.75 -1.70 -10.99
CA MET A 146 -15.42 -1.09 -11.06
C MET A 146 -15.44 0.24 -11.80
N HIS A 147 -16.06 0.34 -12.98
CA HIS A 147 -16.14 1.60 -13.72
C HIS A 147 -16.96 2.65 -12.96
N ALA A 148 -18.09 2.27 -12.38
CA ALA A 148 -18.90 3.17 -11.55
C ALA A 148 -18.11 3.67 -10.34
N PHE A 149 -17.32 2.81 -9.69
CA PHE A 149 -16.44 3.20 -8.60
C PHE A 149 -15.35 4.18 -9.04
N HIS A 150 -14.69 3.94 -10.19
CA HIS A 150 -13.70 4.87 -10.72
C HIS A 150 -14.29 6.26 -10.98
N ILE A 151 -15.54 6.34 -11.49
CA ILE A 151 -16.24 7.61 -11.70
C ILE A 151 -16.47 8.32 -10.35
N LEU A 152 -16.89 7.59 -9.31
CA LEU A 152 -17.06 8.18 -7.97
C LEU A 152 -15.75 8.72 -7.40
N VAL A 153 -14.66 7.96 -7.50
CA VAL A 153 -13.32 8.39 -7.07
C VAL A 153 -12.89 9.64 -7.85
N TRP A 154 -13.11 9.67 -9.16
CA TRP A 154 -12.78 10.82 -10.01
C TRP A 154 -13.59 12.08 -9.66
N LEU A 155 -14.88 11.91 -9.29
CA LEU A 155 -15.75 13.02 -8.91
C LEU A 155 -15.42 13.59 -7.52
N PHE A 156 -15.15 12.73 -6.54
CA PHE A 156 -15.17 13.10 -5.11
C PHE A 156 -13.82 13.02 -4.39
N SER A 157 -12.79 12.40 -4.99
CA SER A 157 -11.47 12.26 -4.35
C SER A 157 -10.37 12.97 -5.12
N SER A 158 -9.82 12.34 -6.16
CA SER A 158 -8.69 12.90 -6.91
C SER A 158 -8.83 12.62 -8.39
N ARG A 159 -8.59 13.65 -9.20
CA ARG A 159 -8.55 13.54 -10.67
C ARG A 159 -7.18 13.10 -11.20
N THR A 160 -6.18 13.10 -10.34
CA THR A 160 -4.77 12.83 -10.67
C THR A 160 -4.40 11.36 -10.47
N VAL A 161 -5.03 10.65 -9.53
CA VAL A 161 -4.73 9.25 -9.23
C VAL A 161 -5.59 8.31 -10.08
N ARG A 162 -4.94 7.54 -10.96
CA ARG A 162 -5.63 6.62 -11.88
C ARG A 162 -6.02 5.28 -11.25
N ASP A 163 -5.25 4.81 -10.28
CA ASP A 163 -5.45 3.51 -9.62
C ASP A 163 -5.23 3.66 -8.12
N THR A 164 -6.28 4.03 -7.39
CA THR A 164 -6.22 4.19 -5.93
C THR A 164 -6.08 2.86 -5.18
N GLN A 165 -6.37 1.74 -5.85
CA GLN A 165 -6.42 0.40 -5.29
C GLN A 165 -5.14 -0.41 -5.53
N CYS A 166 -4.14 0.18 -6.20
CA CYS A 166 -2.84 -0.47 -6.38
C CYS A 166 -2.17 -0.68 -5.03
N GLY A 167 -1.72 -1.91 -4.76
CA GLY A 167 -0.99 -2.26 -3.54
C GLY A 167 0.48 -1.86 -3.54
N PHE A 168 0.95 -1.10 -4.54
CA PHE A 168 2.34 -0.69 -4.69
C PHE A 168 2.43 0.84 -4.60
N LYS A 169 2.79 1.35 -3.42
CA LYS A 169 2.74 2.79 -3.11
C LYS A 169 3.96 3.21 -2.29
N LEU A 170 4.62 4.27 -2.71
CA LEU A 170 5.79 4.83 -2.04
C LEU A 170 5.41 6.12 -1.32
N PHE A 171 5.65 6.16 -0.01
CA PHE A 171 5.36 7.30 0.85
C PHE A 171 6.66 7.91 1.34
N THR A 172 6.69 9.25 1.40
CA THR A 172 7.63 9.97 2.26
C THR A 172 7.27 9.76 3.73
N ARG A 173 8.26 9.89 4.63
CA ARG A 173 8.04 9.78 6.07
C ARG A 173 6.95 10.74 6.56
N ALA A 174 7.00 12.00 6.13
CA ALA A 174 6.00 13.01 6.48
C ALA A 174 4.57 12.59 6.06
N SER A 175 4.39 12.09 4.83
CA SER A 175 3.08 11.59 4.39
C SER A 175 2.64 10.35 5.16
N ALA A 176 3.54 9.41 5.44
CA ALA A 176 3.17 8.21 6.16
C ALA A 176 2.75 8.51 7.61
N ALA A 177 3.38 9.48 8.26
CA ALA A 177 3.03 9.93 9.61
C ALA A 177 1.63 10.58 9.69
N GLN A 178 1.17 11.21 8.60
CA GLN A 178 -0.17 11.82 8.54
C GLN A 178 -1.28 10.79 8.30
N VAL A 179 -0.94 9.60 7.78
CA VAL A 179 -1.89 8.54 7.45
C VAL A 179 -2.12 7.65 8.67
N CYS A 180 -2.63 8.24 9.75
CA CYS A 180 -3.07 7.51 10.95
C CYS A 180 -4.44 6.85 10.70
N VAL A 181 -4.46 5.70 10.03
CA VAL A 181 -5.73 4.99 9.76
C VAL A 181 -6.11 4.08 10.93
N THR A 182 -7.17 4.44 11.64
CA THR A 182 -7.83 3.50 12.58
C THR A 182 -8.89 2.73 11.82
N TRP A 183 -8.70 1.41 11.71
CA TRP A 183 -9.72 0.50 11.19
C TRP A 183 -10.38 -0.25 12.33
N HIS A 184 -11.70 -0.38 12.25
CA HIS A 184 -12.48 -1.28 13.08
C HIS A 184 -13.07 -2.33 12.16
N GLU A 185 -12.74 -3.60 12.41
CA GLU A 185 -13.43 -4.69 11.73
C GLU A 185 -14.88 -4.72 12.23
N VAL A 186 -15.83 -4.59 11.31
CA VAL A 186 -17.23 -4.80 11.62
C VAL A 186 -17.48 -6.29 11.47
N GLU A 187 -17.80 -6.97 12.57
CA GLU A 187 -18.06 -8.42 12.59
C GLU A 187 -19.07 -8.80 11.50
N GLY A 188 -18.64 -9.68 10.59
CA GLY A 188 -19.45 -10.20 9.49
C GLY A 188 -19.03 -9.65 8.12
N SER A 189 -17.85 -10.03 7.62
CA SER A 189 -17.45 -9.66 6.26
C SER A 189 -16.92 -10.84 5.44
N LYS A 190 -17.85 -11.72 5.02
CA LYS A 190 -17.74 -12.17 3.62
C LYS A 190 -18.02 -10.92 2.80
N LEU A 191 -16.97 -10.22 2.33
CA LEU A 191 -17.06 -9.04 1.46
C LEU A 191 -18.16 -9.26 0.42
N VAL A 192 -19.34 -8.71 0.63
CA VAL A 192 -20.36 -8.67 -0.41
C VAL A 192 -19.94 -7.52 -1.30
N PRO A 193 -19.47 -7.78 -2.54
CA PRO A 193 -18.81 -6.76 -3.35
C PRO A 193 -19.67 -5.53 -3.57
N PHE A 194 -20.99 -5.74 -3.65
CA PHE A 194 -21.97 -4.67 -3.81
C PHE A 194 -22.11 -3.77 -2.57
N TRP A 195 -22.26 -4.34 -1.37
CA TRP A 195 -22.39 -3.56 -0.14
C TRP A 195 -21.11 -2.80 0.19
N SER A 196 -19.96 -3.43 -0.04
CA SER A 196 -18.65 -2.79 0.12
C SER A 196 -18.51 -1.60 -0.83
N TRP A 197 -18.91 -1.77 -2.10
CA TRP A 197 -18.93 -0.70 -3.09
C TRP A 197 -19.84 0.47 -2.67
N LEU A 198 -21.04 0.18 -2.18
CA LEU A 198 -22.00 1.20 -1.74
C LEU A 198 -21.48 1.97 -0.53
N GLN A 199 -20.89 1.28 0.45
CA GLN A 199 -20.29 1.88 1.63
C GLN A 199 -19.13 2.81 1.23
N MET A 200 -18.20 2.33 0.39
CA MET A 200 -17.09 3.16 -0.09
C MET A 200 -17.58 4.39 -0.85
N GLY A 201 -18.63 4.26 -1.67
CA GLY A 201 -19.25 5.39 -2.37
C GLY A 201 -19.83 6.43 -1.41
N ARG A 202 -20.57 5.99 -0.38
CA ARG A 202 -21.10 6.86 0.67
C ARG A 202 -19.98 7.57 1.42
N ASP A 203 -18.94 6.84 1.81
CA ASP A 203 -17.84 7.39 2.59
C ASP A 203 -17.06 8.45 1.80
N LEU A 204 -16.81 8.22 0.50
CA LEU A 204 -16.22 9.23 -0.40
C LEU A 204 -17.05 10.52 -0.46
N ILE A 205 -18.36 10.41 -0.61
CA ILE A 205 -19.27 11.56 -0.66
C ILE A 205 -19.25 12.32 0.67
N LEU A 206 -19.26 11.60 1.80
CA LEU A 206 -19.21 12.19 3.13
C LEU A 206 -17.88 12.90 3.42
N ILE A 207 -16.75 12.30 3.04
CA ILE A 207 -15.42 12.91 3.15
C ILE A 207 -15.41 14.21 2.35
N TRP A 208 -15.79 14.14 1.07
CA TRP A 208 -15.86 15.31 0.19
C TRP A 208 -16.74 16.41 0.78
N PHE A 209 -17.93 16.04 1.27
CA PHE A 209 -18.87 16.99 1.85
C PHE A 209 -18.27 17.67 3.08
N ARG A 210 -17.68 16.92 4.01
CA ARG A 210 -17.08 17.46 5.25
C ARG A 210 -15.95 18.46 4.98
N TYR A 211 -15.08 18.17 4.01
CA TYR A 211 -14.07 19.14 3.56
C TYR A 211 -14.73 20.34 2.87
N ARG A 212 -15.74 20.13 2.02
CA ARG A 212 -16.41 21.20 1.27
C ARG A 212 -17.12 22.22 2.17
N VAL A 213 -17.68 21.77 3.29
CA VAL A 213 -18.36 22.62 4.28
C VAL A 213 -17.44 23.11 5.40
N GLY A 214 -16.15 22.74 5.38
CA GLY A 214 -15.17 23.19 6.37
C GLY A 214 -15.29 22.52 7.75
N ILE A 215 -16.02 21.39 7.86
CA ILE A 215 -16.04 20.58 9.09
C ILE A 215 -14.66 19.97 9.34
N TRP A 216 -13.98 19.58 8.27
CA TRP A 216 -12.59 19.13 8.30
C TRP A 216 -11.68 20.17 7.66
N THR A 217 -10.51 20.37 8.26
CA THR A 217 -9.46 21.28 7.79
C THR A 217 -8.13 20.55 7.85
N ASP A 218 -7.28 20.80 6.86
CA ASP A 218 -5.93 20.22 6.78
C ASP A 218 -4.92 20.90 7.73
N ARG A 219 -5.38 21.80 8.62
CA ARG A 219 -4.51 22.43 9.61
C ARG A 219 -4.23 21.47 10.75
N LEU A 220 -2.99 20.99 10.81
CA LEU A 220 -2.39 20.51 12.05
C LEU A 220 -2.38 21.72 13.00
N GLU A 221 -3.08 21.63 14.14
CA GLU A 221 -2.89 22.61 15.21
C GLU A 221 -1.41 22.53 15.64
N GLU A 222 -0.72 23.68 15.57
CA GLU A 222 0.70 23.84 15.93
C GLU A 222 0.97 23.60 17.42
#